data_AF-A0A7J9Y3C5-F1
#
_entry.id   AF-A0A7J9Y3C5-F1
#
_cell.length_a   1.000
_cell.length_b   1.000
_cell.length_c   1.000
_cell.angle_alpha   90.00
_cell.angle_beta   90.00
_cell.angle_gamma   90.00
#
_symmetry.space_group_name_H-M   'P 1'
#
loop_
_entity.id
_entity.type
_entity.pdbx_description
1 polymer ?
#
loop_
_entity_poly.entity_id
_entity_poly.type
_entity_poly.pdbx_seq_one_letter_code
_entity_poly.pdbx_strand_id
1 'polypeptide(L)'
;MERVARRDPHTAVKQELLVRYLDAWTPTVLRSHRRATYVEASRDGSALAALRVFGEFADRLAGHHLDVVVLSRSGDPDAQIAEAVRELGEPAGLSLRTVVDPAELELAGPTFAHVELTDENEAWTLAEKIATQRGSELLLTLTPSRQLPLTGGHVAGGGSQKSTEPEPEVTAYRRRLRKAGLPHVAHAELVDDGGRAQLLLFATGVDKHLPAFKEALWAVDEYAGIRYRDPRDPERALVDISLTPQLAPLRRALLEVLSDGGERSVADLQRHALTETLYRPADAVRVLTTLASQGAISREPEKGRLTPRTTVRAERQARTAPAQRRR
;
A
#
# COMPACT_ATOMS: atom_id res chain seq x y z
N MET A 1 -25.41 2.13 30.24
CA MET A 1 -24.88 2.46 28.90
C MET A 1 -23.70 1.54 28.64
N GLU A 2 -23.97 0.44 27.95
CA GLU A 2 -22.97 -0.48 27.44
C GLU A 2 -22.13 0.29 26.42
N ARG A 3 -20.84 0.53 26.73
CA ARG A 3 -19.90 1.05 25.73
C ARG A 3 -19.78 -0.06 24.69
N VAL A 4 -20.49 0.06 23.58
CA VAL A 4 -20.17 -0.68 22.36
C VAL A 4 -18.67 -0.48 22.14
N ALA A 5 -17.88 -1.54 22.27
CA ALA A 5 -16.43 -1.46 22.12
C ALA A 5 -16.16 -0.88 20.72
N ARG A 6 -15.66 0.36 20.67
CA ARG A 6 -15.34 1.01 19.41
C ARG A 6 -14.30 0.13 18.72
N ARG A 7 -14.65 -0.36 17.53
CA ARG A 7 -13.78 -1.21 16.72
C ARG A 7 -12.40 -0.56 16.61
N ASP A 8 -11.35 -1.35 16.76
CA ASP A 8 -9.98 -0.88 16.61
C ASP A 8 -9.83 -0.15 15.25
N PRO A 9 -9.36 1.11 15.25
CA PRO A 9 -9.38 1.94 14.05
C PRO A 9 -8.48 1.40 12.93
N HIS A 10 -7.38 0.71 13.28
CA HIS A 10 -6.53 0.04 12.30
C HIS A 10 -7.26 -1.10 11.60
N THR A 11 -7.92 -1.95 12.37
CA THR A 11 -8.77 -3.05 11.86
C THR A 11 -9.81 -2.53 10.87
N ALA A 12 -10.50 -1.45 11.21
CA ALA A 12 -11.53 -0.87 10.35
C ALA A 12 -10.96 -0.38 9.01
N VAL A 13 -9.85 0.38 9.03
CA VAL A 13 -9.19 0.90 7.82
C VAL A 13 -8.64 -0.23 6.93
N LYS A 14 -8.03 -1.26 7.52
CA LYS A 14 -7.51 -2.41 6.75
C LYS A 14 -8.62 -3.20 6.08
N GLN A 15 -9.74 -3.41 6.77
CA GLN A 15 -10.87 -4.09 6.17
C GLN A 15 -11.52 -3.30 5.04
N GLU A 16 -11.67 -1.99 5.21
CA GLU A 16 -12.17 -1.12 4.14
C GLU A 16 -11.25 -1.18 2.92
N LEU A 17 -9.93 -1.10 3.13
CA LEU A 17 -8.95 -1.28 2.07
C LEU A 17 -9.07 -2.66 1.39
N LEU A 18 -9.16 -3.72 2.19
CA LEU A 18 -9.28 -5.09 1.71
C LEU A 18 -10.53 -5.26 0.84
N VAL A 19 -11.69 -4.80 1.30
CA VAL A 19 -12.95 -4.86 0.57
C VAL A 19 -12.83 -4.17 -0.78
N ARG A 20 -12.35 -2.91 -0.79
CA ARG A 20 -12.16 -2.14 -2.04
C ARG A 20 -11.19 -2.81 -3.00
N TYR A 21 -10.13 -3.42 -2.46
CA TYR A 21 -9.16 -4.11 -3.29
C TYR A 21 -9.75 -5.39 -3.87
N LEU A 22 -10.48 -6.18 -3.08
CA LEU A 22 -11.15 -7.39 -3.54
C LEU A 22 -12.25 -7.10 -4.58
N ASP A 23 -12.96 -5.98 -4.46
CA ASP A 23 -13.93 -5.53 -5.48
C ASP A 23 -13.29 -5.29 -6.85
N ALA A 24 -12.05 -4.78 -6.87
CA ALA A 24 -11.28 -4.59 -8.10
C ALA A 24 -10.59 -5.87 -8.59
N TRP A 25 -10.08 -6.67 -7.64
CA TRP A 25 -9.30 -7.87 -7.91
C TRP A 25 -10.17 -9.02 -8.44
N THR A 26 -11.28 -9.33 -7.76
CA THR A 26 -12.18 -10.47 -8.06
C THR A 26 -12.62 -10.50 -9.53
N PRO A 27 -13.26 -9.44 -10.09
CA PRO A 27 -13.66 -9.47 -11.49
C PRO A 27 -12.47 -9.47 -12.47
N THR A 28 -11.30 -9.01 -12.06
CA THR A 28 -10.10 -9.00 -12.90
C THR A 28 -9.48 -10.39 -13.01
N VAL A 29 -9.36 -11.09 -11.88
CA VAL A 29 -8.78 -12.44 -11.83
C VAL A 29 -9.70 -13.45 -12.52
N LEU A 30 -11.02 -13.38 -12.26
CA LEU A 30 -12.00 -14.29 -12.86
C LEU A 30 -12.12 -14.12 -14.37
N ARG A 31 -11.94 -12.92 -14.92
CA ARG A 31 -11.89 -12.72 -16.38
C ARG A 31 -10.69 -13.39 -17.05
N SER A 32 -9.59 -13.52 -16.31
CA SER A 32 -8.30 -13.92 -16.87
C SER A 32 -7.94 -15.38 -16.57
N HIS A 33 -8.52 -15.96 -15.51
CA HIS A 33 -8.14 -17.27 -15.00
C HIS A 33 -9.36 -18.08 -14.57
N ARG A 34 -9.37 -19.37 -14.92
CA ARG A 34 -10.40 -20.32 -14.49
C ARG A 34 -10.32 -20.67 -13.01
N ARG A 35 -9.15 -20.50 -12.38
CA ARG A 35 -8.91 -20.80 -10.97
C ARG A 35 -8.13 -19.66 -10.33
N ALA A 36 -8.50 -19.28 -9.12
CA ALA A 36 -7.79 -18.31 -8.29
C ALA A 36 -7.88 -18.74 -6.81
N THR A 37 -6.96 -18.25 -5.99
CA THR A 37 -6.95 -18.50 -4.55
C THR A 37 -6.92 -17.18 -3.77
N TYR A 38 -7.77 -17.07 -2.76
CA TYR A 38 -7.67 -16.04 -1.73
C TYR A 38 -7.20 -16.69 -0.43
N VAL A 39 -6.14 -16.15 0.18
CA VAL A 39 -5.61 -16.64 1.46
C VAL A 39 -5.83 -15.58 2.52
N GLU A 40 -6.48 -15.95 3.62
CA GLU A 40 -6.74 -15.09 4.77
C GLU A 40 -5.99 -15.63 5.98
N ALA A 41 -5.07 -14.81 6.49
CA ALA A 41 -4.21 -15.10 7.63
C ALA A 41 -4.21 -13.95 8.63
N SER A 42 -5.37 -13.34 8.88
CA SER A 42 -5.60 -12.37 9.95
C SER A 42 -6.65 -12.88 10.95
N ARG A 43 -6.78 -12.18 12.08
CA ARG A 43 -7.75 -12.49 13.15
C ARG A 43 -8.74 -11.36 13.41
N ASP A 44 -8.86 -10.42 12.48
CA ASP A 44 -9.56 -9.16 12.70
C ASP A 44 -11.00 -9.15 12.11
N GLY A 45 -11.43 -10.28 11.56
CA GLY A 45 -12.70 -10.47 10.87
C GLY A 45 -12.62 -10.26 9.35
N SER A 46 -11.43 -10.06 8.78
CA SER A 46 -11.25 -9.85 7.33
C SER A 46 -11.75 -11.00 6.48
N ALA A 47 -11.71 -12.23 6.99
CA ALA A 47 -12.30 -13.41 6.34
C ALA A 47 -13.78 -13.20 5.99
N LEU A 48 -14.55 -12.65 6.93
CA LEU A 48 -15.98 -12.38 6.75
C LEU A 48 -16.21 -11.27 5.73
N ALA A 49 -15.41 -10.21 5.79
CA ALA A 49 -15.48 -9.12 4.83
C ALA A 49 -15.19 -9.61 3.41
N ALA A 50 -14.16 -10.43 3.24
CA ALA A 50 -13.80 -11.03 1.96
C ALA A 50 -14.91 -11.95 1.41
N LEU A 51 -15.48 -12.82 2.26
CA LEU A 51 -16.58 -13.70 1.87
C LEU A 51 -17.81 -12.92 1.38
N ARG A 52 -18.15 -11.80 2.02
CA ARG A 52 -19.24 -10.93 1.58
C ARG A 52 -18.99 -10.37 0.18
N VAL A 53 -17.78 -9.87 -0.06
CA VAL A 53 -17.36 -9.39 -1.39
C VAL A 53 -17.48 -10.50 -2.44
N PHE A 54 -16.97 -11.70 -2.16
CA PHE A 54 -17.07 -12.81 -3.11
C PHE A 54 -18.52 -13.24 -3.37
N GLY A 55 -19.40 -13.12 -2.37
CA GLY A 55 -20.84 -13.31 -2.53
C GLY A 55 -21.47 -12.38 -3.56
N GLU A 56 -21.03 -11.12 -3.64
CA GLU A 56 -21.50 -10.16 -4.64
C GLU A 56 -21.10 -10.53 -6.08
N PHE A 57 -20.08 -11.40 -6.23
CA PHE A 57 -19.62 -11.92 -7.52
C PHE A 57 -20.04 -13.37 -7.78
N ALA A 58 -20.94 -13.94 -6.98
CA ALA A 58 -21.36 -15.34 -7.08
C ALA A 58 -21.88 -15.72 -8.48
N ASP A 59 -22.61 -14.81 -9.14
CA ASP A 59 -23.12 -14.97 -10.50
C ASP A 59 -21.99 -15.09 -11.55
N ARG A 60 -20.84 -14.48 -11.28
CA ARG A 60 -19.66 -14.48 -12.17
C ARG A 60 -18.72 -15.65 -11.94
N LEU A 61 -18.92 -16.41 -10.87
CA LEU A 61 -18.14 -17.63 -10.60
C LEU A 61 -18.56 -18.79 -11.50
N ALA A 62 -19.64 -18.67 -12.27
CA ALA A 62 -20.04 -19.70 -13.25
C ALA A 62 -18.89 -20.02 -14.22
N GLY A 63 -18.42 -21.29 -14.20
CA GLY A 63 -17.29 -21.75 -15.02
C GLY A 63 -15.91 -21.33 -14.52
N HIS A 64 -15.82 -20.75 -13.32
CA HIS A 64 -14.59 -20.35 -12.65
C HIS A 64 -14.56 -20.97 -11.24
N HIS A 65 -13.40 -20.94 -10.60
CA HIS A 65 -13.24 -21.47 -9.27
C HIS A 65 -12.37 -20.54 -8.42
N LEU A 66 -12.93 -20.01 -7.34
CA LEU A 66 -12.24 -19.23 -6.34
C LEU A 66 -12.14 -20.05 -5.05
N ASP A 67 -10.90 -20.40 -4.68
CA ASP A 67 -10.62 -21.10 -3.43
C ASP A 67 -10.29 -20.09 -2.32
N VAL A 68 -11.15 -20.01 -1.30
CA VAL A 68 -10.95 -19.19 -0.11
C VAL A 68 -10.31 -20.08 0.97
N VAL A 69 -9.09 -19.74 1.36
CA VAL A 69 -8.35 -20.47 2.38
C VAL A 69 -8.19 -19.61 3.61
N VAL A 70 -8.76 -20.04 4.73
CA VAL A 70 -8.62 -19.36 6.03
C VAL A 70 -7.63 -20.12 6.89
N LEU A 71 -6.55 -19.46 7.30
CA LEU A 71 -5.60 -20.01 8.24
C LEU A 71 -6.14 -19.86 9.68
N SER A 72 -6.46 -20.97 10.33
CA SER A 72 -7.02 -21.00 11.69
C SER A 72 -6.29 -22.03 12.56
N ARG A 73 -5.81 -21.61 13.74
CA ARG A 73 -5.10 -22.51 14.67
C ARG A 73 -6.01 -23.59 15.29
N SER A 74 -7.34 -23.41 15.26
CA SER A 74 -8.29 -24.39 15.81
C SER A 74 -8.70 -25.47 14.81
N GLY A 75 -8.41 -25.30 13.51
CA GLY A 75 -8.87 -26.20 12.45
C GLY A 75 -10.33 -26.03 12.06
N ASP A 76 -11.18 -25.61 12.99
CA ASP A 76 -12.56 -25.25 12.70
C ASP A 76 -12.68 -23.78 12.23
N PRO A 77 -13.56 -23.49 11.24
CA PRO A 77 -13.90 -22.13 10.89
C PRO A 77 -14.60 -21.45 12.08
N ASP A 78 -14.32 -20.17 12.28
CA ASP A 78 -15.05 -19.34 13.25
C ASP A 78 -16.56 -19.51 13.02
N ALA A 79 -17.36 -19.58 14.09
CA ALA A 79 -18.81 -19.71 14.00
C ALA A 79 -19.44 -18.64 13.10
N GLN A 80 -18.87 -17.43 13.08
CA GLN A 80 -19.31 -16.36 12.19
C GLN A 80 -19.02 -16.68 10.72
N ILE A 81 -17.87 -17.29 10.43
CA ILE A 81 -17.49 -17.69 9.05
C ILE A 81 -18.43 -18.79 8.58
N ALA A 82 -18.71 -19.78 9.44
CA ALA A 82 -19.67 -20.83 9.14
C ALA A 82 -21.08 -20.27 8.86
N GLU A 83 -21.52 -19.25 9.62
CA GLU A 83 -22.79 -18.57 9.35
C GLU A 83 -22.78 -17.84 8.00
N ALA A 84 -21.74 -17.05 7.72
CA ALA A 84 -21.63 -16.33 6.45
C ALA A 84 -21.67 -17.27 5.24
N VAL A 85 -21.06 -18.45 5.32
CA VAL A 85 -21.12 -19.46 4.25
C VAL A 85 -22.54 -19.98 4.04
N ARG A 86 -23.29 -20.21 5.13
CA ARG A 86 -24.70 -20.63 5.05
C ARG A 86 -25.56 -19.54 4.40
N GLU A 87 -25.36 -18.28 4.78
CA GLU A 87 -26.07 -17.14 4.18
C GLU A 87 -25.77 -17.00 2.68
N LEU A 88 -24.54 -17.29 2.25
CA LEU A 88 -24.13 -17.26 0.84
C LEU A 88 -24.77 -18.36 -0.02
N GLY A 89 -25.31 -19.43 0.59
CA GLY A 89 -25.99 -20.50 -0.14
C GLY A 89 -25.09 -21.33 -1.05
N GLU A 90 -23.80 -21.47 -0.70
CA GLU A 90 -22.81 -22.29 -1.42
C GLU A 90 -22.74 -22.02 -2.94
N PRO A 91 -22.36 -20.80 -3.36
CA PRO A 91 -22.36 -20.43 -4.76
C PRO A 91 -21.40 -21.31 -5.57
N ALA A 92 -21.89 -21.80 -6.71
CA ALA A 92 -21.11 -22.68 -7.59
C ALA A 92 -19.81 -21.97 -8.03
N GLY A 93 -18.68 -22.61 -7.75
CA GLY A 93 -17.35 -22.06 -8.05
C GLY A 93 -16.68 -21.34 -6.88
N LEU A 94 -17.32 -21.19 -5.72
CA LEU A 94 -16.65 -20.76 -4.48
C LEU A 94 -16.38 -21.98 -3.60
N SER A 95 -15.12 -22.21 -3.20
CA SER A 95 -14.80 -23.13 -2.11
C SER A 95 -14.27 -22.37 -0.92
N LEU A 96 -14.58 -22.87 0.28
CA LEU A 96 -13.96 -22.42 1.52
C LEU A 96 -13.30 -23.63 2.19
N ARG A 97 -12.05 -23.46 2.61
CA ARG A 97 -11.37 -24.44 3.44
C ARG A 97 -10.54 -23.78 4.54
N THR A 98 -10.46 -24.46 5.67
CA THR A 98 -9.64 -24.04 6.80
C THR A 98 -8.35 -24.85 6.81
N VAL A 99 -7.22 -24.17 7.02
CA VAL A 99 -5.90 -24.80 7.12
C VAL A 99 -5.29 -24.42 8.47
N VAL A 100 -4.75 -25.41 9.18
CA VAL A 100 -4.10 -25.17 10.49
C VAL A 100 -2.64 -24.84 10.30
N ASP A 101 -1.93 -25.67 9.54
CA ASP A 101 -0.50 -25.51 9.28
C ASP A 101 -0.29 -24.81 7.92
N PRO A 102 0.32 -23.61 7.89
CA PRO A 102 0.71 -22.95 6.64
C PRO A 102 1.54 -23.85 5.70
N ALA A 103 2.25 -24.85 6.21
CA ALA A 103 2.98 -25.83 5.41
C ALA A 103 2.06 -26.67 4.50
N GLU A 104 0.81 -26.93 4.92
CA GLU A 104 -0.20 -27.69 4.18
C GLU A 104 -0.98 -26.83 3.16
N LEU A 105 -0.71 -25.51 3.11
CA LEU A 105 -1.37 -24.62 2.18
C LEU A 105 -1.09 -25.00 0.72
N GLU A 106 -2.08 -25.55 0.04
CA GLU A 106 -2.05 -25.73 -1.42
C GLU A 106 -2.57 -24.47 -2.14
N LEU A 107 -1.90 -24.05 -3.22
CA LEU A 107 -2.26 -22.84 -3.97
C LEU A 107 -2.51 -23.20 -5.42
N ALA A 108 -3.57 -22.65 -6.01
CA ALA A 108 -3.94 -22.94 -7.39
C ALA A 108 -4.28 -21.67 -8.18
N GLY A 109 -3.40 -21.33 -9.13
CA GLY A 109 -3.57 -20.14 -9.96
C GLY A 109 -3.09 -18.86 -9.26
N PRO A 110 -3.47 -17.68 -9.78
CA PRO A 110 -3.15 -16.42 -9.13
C PRO A 110 -3.70 -16.37 -7.71
N THR A 111 -2.89 -15.88 -6.80
CA THR A 111 -3.21 -15.87 -5.37
C THR A 111 -3.18 -14.45 -4.85
N PHE A 112 -4.21 -14.02 -4.14
CA PHE A 112 -4.15 -12.83 -3.29
C PHE A 112 -4.18 -13.26 -1.83
N ALA A 113 -3.18 -12.86 -1.05
CA ALA A 113 -3.05 -13.21 0.35
C ALA A 113 -3.12 -11.98 1.24
N HIS A 114 -4.00 -11.99 2.24
CA HIS A 114 -4.03 -11.01 3.33
C HIS A 114 -3.44 -11.65 4.59
N VAL A 115 -2.35 -11.09 5.11
CA VAL A 115 -1.55 -11.67 6.19
C VAL A 115 -1.35 -10.67 7.32
N GLU A 116 -1.83 -11.01 8.50
CA GLU A 116 -1.57 -10.28 9.75
C GLU A 116 -1.41 -11.29 10.88
N LEU A 117 -0.17 -11.75 11.06
CA LEU A 117 0.20 -12.69 12.11
C LEU A 117 1.03 -12.00 13.17
N THR A 118 0.87 -12.44 14.42
CA THR A 118 1.66 -11.94 15.56
C THR A 118 3.12 -12.42 15.50
N ASP A 119 3.35 -13.60 14.91
CA ASP A 119 4.70 -14.13 14.69
C ASP A 119 5.18 -13.69 13.30
N GLU A 120 6.18 -12.80 13.30
CA GLU A 120 6.76 -12.28 12.06
C GLU A 120 7.45 -13.37 11.23
N ASN A 121 8.04 -14.41 11.86
CA ASN A 121 8.67 -15.51 11.11
C ASN A 121 7.62 -16.35 10.39
N GLU A 122 6.48 -16.61 11.04
CA GLU A 122 5.33 -17.29 10.44
C GLU A 122 4.78 -16.46 9.26
N ALA A 123 4.63 -15.14 9.43
CA ALA A 123 4.19 -14.22 8.39
C ALA A 123 5.13 -14.25 7.16
N TRP A 124 6.45 -14.25 7.40
CA TRP A 124 7.43 -14.31 6.31
C TRP A 124 7.48 -15.67 5.62
N THR A 125 7.33 -16.76 6.36
CA THR A 125 7.26 -18.11 5.78
C THR A 125 6.08 -18.21 4.82
N LEU A 126 4.93 -17.66 5.22
CA LEU A 126 3.76 -17.58 4.36
C LEU A 126 3.99 -16.67 3.15
N ALA A 127 4.57 -15.48 3.35
CA ALA A 127 4.88 -14.55 2.27
C ALA A 127 5.80 -15.18 1.20
N GLU A 128 6.83 -15.91 1.62
CA GLU A 128 7.76 -16.62 0.74
C GLU A 128 7.05 -17.76 -0.01
N LYS A 129 6.14 -18.50 0.64
CA LYS A 129 5.31 -19.51 0.00
C LYS A 129 4.39 -18.92 -1.07
N ILE A 130 3.71 -17.81 -0.77
CA ILE A 130 2.83 -17.09 -1.71
C ILE A 130 3.61 -16.56 -2.92
N ALA A 131 4.83 -16.07 -2.69
CA ALA A 131 5.69 -15.53 -3.74
C ALA A 131 6.11 -16.58 -4.79
N THR A 132 6.00 -17.88 -4.50
CA THR A 132 6.25 -18.95 -5.47
C THR A 132 5.22 -19.02 -6.59
N GLN A 133 4.02 -18.46 -6.38
CA GLN A 133 2.93 -18.50 -7.36
C GLN A 133 3.05 -17.37 -8.37
N ARG A 134 2.84 -17.69 -9.65
CA ARG A 134 2.79 -16.67 -10.69
C ARG A 134 1.54 -15.81 -10.53
N GLY A 135 1.73 -14.50 -10.63
CA GLY A 135 0.63 -13.54 -10.47
C GLY A 135 0.14 -13.44 -9.03
N SER A 136 0.96 -13.80 -8.03
CA SER A 136 0.60 -13.60 -6.64
C SER A 136 0.73 -12.15 -6.20
N GLU A 137 -0.12 -11.83 -5.24
CA GLU A 137 -0.24 -10.56 -4.56
C GLU A 137 -0.33 -10.84 -3.06
N LEU A 138 0.33 -10.01 -2.28
CA LEU A 138 0.41 -10.13 -0.84
C LEU A 138 0.12 -8.78 -0.21
N LEU A 139 -0.83 -8.73 0.71
CA LEU A 139 -1.06 -7.64 1.62
C LEU A 139 -0.64 -8.10 3.03
N LEU A 140 0.52 -7.63 3.47
CA LEU A 140 1.13 -8.00 4.75
C LEU A 140 1.07 -6.82 5.73
N THR A 141 0.57 -7.07 6.93
CA THR A 141 0.59 -6.10 8.04
C THR A 141 1.60 -6.53 9.09
N LEU A 142 2.51 -5.63 9.45
CA LEU A 142 3.53 -5.81 10.49
C LEU A 142 3.42 -4.71 11.54
N THR A 143 3.89 -4.98 12.75
CA THR A 143 4.11 -3.92 13.75
C THR A 143 5.53 -3.38 13.54
N PRO A 144 5.73 -2.06 13.28
CA PRO A 144 7.05 -1.49 13.16
C PRO A 144 7.88 -1.74 14.42
N SER A 145 9.15 -2.08 14.26
CA SER A 145 10.09 -2.27 15.38
C SER A 145 10.22 -1.04 16.28
N ARG A 146 9.95 0.15 15.72
CA ARG A 146 10.02 1.43 16.43
C ARG A 146 8.77 2.26 16.19
N GLN A 147 8.07 2.60 17.28
CA GLN A 147 7.00 3.59 17.27
C GLN A 147 7.60 5.00 17.22
N LEU A 148 7.20 5.78 16.22
CA LEU A 148 7.70 7.14 16.01
C LEU A 148 6.66 8.17 16.49
N PRO A 149 7.10 9.28 17.12
CA PRO A 149 6.18 10.31 17.61
C PRO A 149 5.33 10.92 16.49
N LEU A 150 4.16 11.44 16.87
CA LEU A 150 3.18 12.03 15.95
C LEU A 150 3.68 13.30 15.24
N THR A 151 4.60 14.03 15.88
CA THR A 151 5.20 15.22 15.29
C THR A 151 6.44 14.82 14.50
N GLY A 152 6.41 15.06 13.19
CA GLY A 152 7.62 15.13 12.37
C GLY A 152 8.51 16.22 12.94
N GLY A 153 9.45 15.86 13.79
CA GLY A 153 10.37 16.81 14.39
C GLY A 153 11.20 17.44 13.29
N HIS A 154 11.00 18.73 13.04
CA HIS A 154 12.11 19.55 12.56
C HIS A 154 13.21 19.38 13.60
N VAL A 155 14.28 18.65 13.25
CA VAL A 155 15.52 18.77 13.99
C VAL A 155 16.01 20.19 13.70
N ALA A 156 15.63 21.13 14.58
CA ALA A 156 16.17 22.47 14.55
C ALA A 156 17.70 22.36 14.61
N GLY A 157 18.37 23.00 13.64
CA GLY A 157 19.80 22.85 13.40
C GLY A 157 20.65 23.04 14.66
N GLY A 158 21.65 22.17 14.79
CA GLY A 158 22.69 22.27 15.81
C GLY A 158 23.58 21.04 15.80
N GLY A 159 24.64 21.05 14.98
CA GLY A 159 25.72 20.07 15.06
C GLY A 159 25.88 19.23 13.81
N SER A 160 27.01 19.43 13.12
CA SER A 160 27.53 18.64 12.01
C SER A 160 27.98 17.24 12.47
N GLN A 161 27.04 16.41 12.88
CA GLN A 161 27.18 14.97 12.88
C GLN A 161 26.15 14.42 11.90
N LYS A 162 26.62 13.90 10.77
CA LYS A 162 25.84 12.94 9.96
C LYS A 162 25.63 11.72 10.85
N SER A 163 24.63 11.78 11.71
CA SER A 163 24.05 10.59 12.32
C SER A 163 23.52 9.79 11.15
N THR A 164 24.20 8.70 10.81
CA THR A 164 23.70 7.74 9.84
C THR A 164 22.45 7.15 10.47
N GLU A 165 21.29 7.76 10.24
CA GLU A 165 20.03 7.15 10.64
C GLU A 165 20.00 5.75 10.01
N PRO A 166 19.67 4.71 10.79
CA PRO A 166 19.58 3.37 10.25
C PRO A 166 18.59 3.36 9.07
N GLU A 167 18.92 2.60 8.04
CA GLU A 167 18.06 2.40 6.87
C GLU A 167 16.64 2.04 7.37
N PRO A 168 15.57 2.69 6.86
CA PRO A 168 14.21 2.36 7.27
C PRO A 168 13.96 0.86 7.13
N GLU A 169 13.39 0.24 8.17
CA GLU A 169 13.10 -1.20 8.25
C GLU A 169 12.34 -1.70 7.01
N VAL A 170 11.42 -0.88 6.50
CA VAL A 170 10.68 -1.13 5.26
C VAL A 170 11.58 -1.45 4.07
N THR A 171 12.80 -0.91 4.01
CA THR A 171 13.75 -1.16 2.92
C THR A 171 14.31 -2.58 2.97
N ALA A 172 14.55 -3.11 4.18
CA ALA A 172 14.93 -4.50 4.36
C ALA A 172 13.79 -5.44 3.96
N TYR A 173 12.55 -5.12 4.32
CA TYR A 173 11.36 -5.89 3.93
C TYR A 173 11.12 -5.89 2.42
N ARG A 174 11.22 -4.72 1.76
CA ARG A 174 11.15 -4.62 0.29
C ARG A 174 12.19 -5.52 -0.38
N ARG A 175 13.42 -5.53 0.14
CA ARG A 175 14.52 -6.37 -0.37
C ARG A 175 14.24 -7.86 -0.15
N ARG A 176 13.65 -8.25 0.97
CA ARG A 176 13.21 -9.63 1.23
C ARG A 176 12.12 -10.07 0.25
N LEU A 177 11.07 -9.29 0.09
CA LEU A 177 9.98 -9.55 -0.86
C LEU A 177 10.47 -9.66 -2.30
N ARG A 178 11.38 -8.76 -2.71
CA ARG A 178 12.01 -8.82 -4.03
C ARG A 178 12.80 -10.12 -4.23
N LYS A 179 13.55 -10.58 -3.23
CA LYS A 179 14.27 -11.86 -3.29
C LYS A 179 13.32 -13.07 -3.35
N ALA A 180 12.16 -12.97 -2.71
CA ALA A 180 11.14 -14.01 -2.71
C ALA A 180 10.38 -14.13 -4.05
N GLY A 181 10.42 -13.09 -4.91
CA GLY A 181 9.72 -13.10 -6.21
C GLY A 181 8.63 -12.02 -6.36
N LEU A 182 8.48 -11.13 -5.38
CA LEU A 182 7.52 -10.02 -5.37
C LEU A 182 8.26 -8.67 -5.44
N PRO A 183 8.81 -8.29 -6.62
CA PRO A 183 9.67 -7.11 -6.75
C PRO A 183 8.91 -5.77 -6.68
N HIS A 184 7.60 -5.76 -6.90
CA HIS A 184 6.80 -4.54 -6.92
C HIS A 184 6.12 -4.36 -5.57
N VAL A 185 6.63 -3.41 -4.78
CA VAL A 185 6.18 -3.19 -3.40
C VAL A 185 5.66 -1.77 -3.21
N ALA A 186 4.47 -1.63 -2.63
CA ALA A 186 3.95 -0.41 -2.03
C ALA A 186 3.91 -0.58 -0.51
N HIS A 187 4.04 0.53 0.21
CA HIS A 187 3.94 0.52 1.66
C HIS A 187 3.33 1.81 2.18
N ALA A 188 2.69 1.71 3.34
CA ALA A 188 2.24 2.83 4.13
C ALA A 188 2.27 2.43 5.61
N GLU A 189 2.61 3.36 6.48
CA GLU A 189 2.28 3.23 7.90
C GLU A 189 0.89 3.79 8.14
N LEU A 190 0.04 3.00 8.79
CA LEU A 190 -1.23 3.43 9.38
C LEU A 190 -0.92 3.93 10.78
N VAL A 191 -1.14 5.20 11.07
CA VAL A 191 -0.82 5.81 12.37
C VAL A 191 -2.09 6.31 13.03
N ASP A 192 -2.41 5.80 14.22
CA ASP A 192 -3.54 6.28 15.01
C ASP A 192 -3.24 7.57 15.79
N ASP A 193 -4.28 8.20 16.33
CA ASP A 193 -4.15 9.42 17.14
C ASP A 193 -3.32 9.23 18.42
N GLY A 194 -3.13 7.99 18.87
CA GLY A 194 -2.23 7.63 19.97
C GLY A 194 -0.77 7.48 19.54
N GLY A 195 -0.48 7.58 18.24
CA GLY A 195 0.86 7.38 17.67
C GLY A 195 1.24 5.93 17.47
N ARG A 196 0.33 4.97 17.68
CA ARG A 196 0.57 3.57 17.34
C ARG A 196 0.50 3.44 15.83
N ALA A 197 1.57 2.91 15.26
CA ALA A 197 1.72 2.64 13.85
C ALA A 197 1.62 1.13 13.57
N GLN A 198 0.99 0.77 12.44
CA GLN A 198 1.10 -0.52 11.78
C GLN A 198 1.67 -0.32 10.37
N LEU A 199 2.66 -1.12 9.97
CA LEU A 199 3.25 -1.08 8.65
C LEU A 199 2.46 -2.01 7.72
N LEU A 200 1.91 -1.42 6.66
CA LEU A 200 1.26 -2.13 5.57
C LEU A 200 2.23 -2.30 4.40
N LEU A 201 2.32 -3.51 3.86
CA LEU A 201 3.13 -3.87 2.71
C LEU A 201 2.25 -4.57 1.67
N PHE A 202 2.06 -3.95 0.50
CA PHE A 202 1.53 -4.63 -0.67
C PHE A 202 2.68 -5.05 -1.57
N ALA A 203 2.72 -6.31 -1.97
CA ALA A 203 3.78 -6.87 -2.80
C ALA A 203 3.20 -7.75 -3.91
N THR A 204 3.73 -7.61 -5.12
CA THR A 204 3.26 -8.38 -6.27
C THR A 204 4.39 -8.71 -7.26
N GLY A 205 4.22 -9.83 -7.96
CA GLY A 205 5.01 -10.18 -9.15
C GLY A 205 4.65 -9.37 -10.40
N VAL A 206 3.58 -8.57 -10.37
CA VAL A 206 3.01 -7.93 -11.55
C VAL A 206 2.94 -6.41 -11.38
N ASP A 207 3.78 -5.68 -12.12
CA ASP A 207 3.92 -4.22 -12.00
C ASP A 207 2.58 -3.45 -12.15
N LYS A 208 1.72 -3.90 -13.05
CA LYS A 208 0.43 -3.27 -13.35
C LYS A 208 -0.58 -3.33 -12.19
N HIS A 209 -0.34 -4.14 -11.16
CA HIS A 209 -1.24 -4.23 -10.00
C HIS A 209 -0.93 -3.17 -8.94
N LEU A 210 0.29 -2.61 -8.96
CA LEU A 210 0.71 -1.58 -8.00
C LEU A 210 -0.13 -0.28 -8.09
N PRO A 211 -0.47 0.24 -9.29
CA PRO A 211 -1.39 1.37 -9.40
C PRO A 211 -2.77 1.08 -8.81
N ALA A 212 -3.34 -0.09 -9.11
CA ALA A 212 -4.67 -0.47 -8.61
C ALA A 212 -4.71 -0.53 -7.09
N PHE A 213 -3.66 -1.07 -6.45
CA PHE A 213 -3.54 -1.06 -5.00
C PHE A 213 -3.48 0.36 -4.43
N LYS A 214 -2.71 1.27 -5.05
CA LYS A 214 -2.64 2.67 -4.58
C LYS A 214 -3.93 3.44 -4.78
N GLU A 215 -4.70 3.13 -5.83
CA GLU A 215 -6.04 3.70 -5.97
C GLU A 215 -6.94 3.22 -4.84
N ALA A 216 -6.94 1.92 -4.51
CA ALA A 216 -7.69 1.39 -3.37
C ALA A 216 -7.25 2.03 -2.04
N LEU A 217 -5.94 2.16 -1.82
CA LEU A 217 -5.36 2.80 -0.63
C LEU A 217 -5.88 4.23 -0.43
N TRP A 218 -5.90 5.05 -1.47
CA TRP A 218 -6.38 6.44 -1.37
C TRP A 218 -7.91 6.59 -1.49
N ALA A 219 -8.60 5.51 -1.88
CA ALA A 219 -10.06 5.48 -1.97
C ALA A 219 -10.74 5.05 -0.68
N VAL A 220 -9.98 4.59 0.34
CA VAL A 220 -10.51 4.38 1.68
C VAL A 220 -11.19 5.66 2.16
N ASP A 221 -12.41 5.55 2.67
CA ASP A 221 -13.14 6.70 3.20
C ASP A 221 -12.36 7.35 4.34
N GLU A 222 -12.45 8.67 4.47
CA GLU A 222 -11.75 9.41 5.52
C GLU A 222 -12.13 8.84 6.89
N TYR A 223 -11.20 8.10 7.48
CA TYR A 223 -11.44 7.41 8.73
C TYR A 223 -10.92 8.26 9.88
N ALA A 224 -11.85 8.77 10.70
CA ALA A 224 -11.50 9.55 11.88
C ALA A 224 -10.53 8.76 12.79
N GLY A 225 -9.29 9.23 12.87
CA GLY A 225 -8.27 8.74 13.78
C GLY A 225 -7.21 7.80 13.19
N ILE A 226 -7.11 7.67 11.86
CA ILE A 226 -5.95 7.06 11.18
C ILE A 226 -5.42 8.02 10.11
N ARG A 227 -4.09 8.19 10.08
CA ARG A 227 -3.36 8.91 9.03
C ARG A 227 -2.31 8.02 8.41
N TYR A 228 -1.96 8.30 7.15
CA TYR A 228 -0.87 7.63 6.47
C TYR A 228 0.46 8.32 6.75
N ARG A 229 1.52 7.53 6.85
CA ARG A 229 2.91 8.00 6.85
C ARG A 229 3.70 7.19 5.83
N ASP A 230 4.56 7.86 5.07
CA ASP A 230 5.58 7.16 4.30
C ASP A 230 6.77 6.87 5.23
N PRO A 231 7.13 5.60 5.49
CA PRO A 231 8.30 5.29 6.30
C PRO A 231 9.61 5.74 5.66
N ARG A 232 9.60 6.09 4.36
CA ARG A 232 10.75 6.59 3.60
C ARG A 232 10.75 8.11 3.41
N ASP A 233 9.70 8.83 3.83
CA ASP A 233 9.72 10.30 3.86
C ASP A 233 10.63 10.75 5.01
N PRO A 234 11.73 11.48 4.73
CA PRO A 234 12.63 11.97 5.78
C PRO A 234 11.93 12.85 6.81
N GLU A 235 10.91 13.61 6.39
CA GLU A 235 10.13 14.47 7.30
C GLU A 235 9.01 13.71 8.03
N ARG A 236 8.78 12.43 7.68
CA ARG A 236 7.83 11.54 8.35
C ARG A 236 6.43 12.16 8.47
N ALA A 237 6.01 12.86 7.42
CA ALA A 237 4.76 13.62 7.44
C ALA A 237 3.55 12.69 7.58
N LEU A 238 2.65 13.02 8.51
CA LEU A 238 1.33 12.40 8.61
C LEU A 238 0.40 13.05 7.58
N VAL A 239 -0.27 12.24 6.77
CA VAL A 239 -1.17 12.65 5.70
C VAL A 239 -2.53 12.05 5.95
N ASP A 240 -3.57 12.87 5.88
CA ASP A 240 -4.95 12.41 6.02
C ASP A 240 -5.36 11.52 4.84
N ILE A 241 -6.15 10.50 5.12
CA ILE A 241 -6.70 9.60 4.11
C ILE A 241 -7.74 10.37 3.29
N SER A 242 -7.45 10.59 2.02
CA SER A 242 -8.33 11.36 1.13
C SER A 242 -8.08 11.01 -0.33
N LEU A 243 -9.15 11.02 -1.13
CA LEU A 243 -9.08 10.96 -2.60
C LEU A 243 -8.20 12.08 -3.19
N THR A 244 -8.07 13.20 -2.48
CA THR A 244 -7.21 14.33 -2.85
C THR A 244 -6.13 14.54 -1.79
N PRO A 245 -5.07 13.72 -1.79
CA PRO A 245 -4.07 13.76 -0.73
C PRO A 245 -3.29 15.07 -0.72
N GLN A 246 -2.78 15.43 0.46
CA GLN A 246 -1.85 16.56 0.60
C GLN A 246 -0.54 16.21 -0.09
N LEU A 247 -0.10 17.04 -1.05
CA LEU A 247 1.01 16.69 -1.95
C LEU A 247 2.37 17.28 -1.55
N ALA A 248 2.48 17.92 -0.38
CA ALA A 248 3.73 18.53 0.05
C ALA A 248 4.88 17.50 0.19
N PRO A 249 4.67 16.29 0.77
CA PRO A 249 5.72 15.27 0.80
C PRO A 249 6.14 14.80 -0.58
N LEU A 250 5.19 14.57 -1.49
CA LEU A 250 5.50 14.19 -2.88
C LEU A 250 6.30 15.29 -3.59
N ARG A 251 5.94 16.56 -3.38
CA ARG A 251 6.66 17.71 -3.95
C ARG A 251 8.12 17.72 -3.55
N ARG A 252 8.43 17.47 -2.27
CA ARG A 252 9.82 17.38 -1.79
C ARG A 252 10.55 16.23 -2.46
N ALA A 253 9.97 15.02 -2.45
CA ALA A 253 10.58 13.84 -3.05
C ALA A 253 10.89 14.03 -4.55
N LEU A 254 9.96 14.60 -5.33
CA LEU A 254 10.19 14.84 -6.76
C LEU A 254 11.26 15.92 -7.01
N LEU A 255 11.33 16.96 -6.18
CA LEU A 255 12.38 17.98 -6.30
C LEU A 255 13.76 17.43 -5.91
N GLU A 256 13.84 16.54 -4.93
CA GLU A 256 15.07 15.84 -4.56
C GLU A 256 15.57 14.97 -5.73
N VAL A 257 14.69 14.16 -6.33
CA VAL A 257 15.03 13.36 -7.52
C VAL A 257 15.54 14.21 -8.68
N LEU A 258 14.93 15.37 -8.92
CA LEU A 258 15.36 16.29 -9.97
C LEU A 258 16.67 17.00 -9.65
N SER A 259 16.93 17.27 -8.37
CA SER A 259 18.17 17.91 -7.92
C SER A 259 19.37 16.97 -8.04
N ASP A 260 19.18 15.69 -7.70
CA ASP A 260 20.24 14.67 -7.77
C ASP A 260 20.43 14.12 -9.19
N GLY A 261 19.34 14.00 -9.94
CA GLY A 261 19.32 13.32 -11.22
C GLY A 261 19.45 14.21 -12.45
N GLY A 262 19.20 15.51 -12.32
CA GLY A 262 19.07 16.43 -13.46
C GLY A 262 17.75 16.24 -14.21
N GLU A 263 17.79 16.32 -15.54
CA GLU A 263 16.60 16.19 -16.39
C GLU A 263 15.98 14.78 -16.31
N ARG A 264 14.64 14.72 -16.21
CA ARG A 264 13.85 13.47 -16.14
C ARG A 264 12.58 13.59 -16.95
N SER A 265 12.08 12.47 -17.48
CA SER A 265 10.76 12.47 -18.09
C SER A 265 9.65 12.50 -17.03
N VAL A 266 8.47 13.00 -17.39
CA VAL A 266 7.28 12.89 -16.55
C VAL A 266 6.97 11.41 -16.25
N ALA A 267 7.19 10.50 -17.20
CA ALA A 267 7.00 9.06 -16.98
C ALA A 267 7.91 8.51 -15.87
N ASP A 268 9.17 8.96 -15.81
CA ASP A 268 10.11 8.54 -14.76
C ASP A 268 9.65 9.02 -13.38
N LEU A 269 9.15 10.26 -13.29
CA LEU A 269 8.66 10.84 -12.05
C LEU A 269 7.33 10.22 -11.60
N GLN A 270 6.46 9.87 -12.54
CA GLN A 270 5.26 9.08 -12.26
C GLN A 270 5.60 7.69 -11.74
N ARG A 271 6.60 7.03 -12.34
CA ARG A 271 7.12 5.75 -11.86
C ARG A 271 7.74 5.89 -10.47
N HIS A 272 8.51 6.94 -10.21
CA HIS A 272 9.08 7.21 -8.90
C HIS A 272 7.97 7.38 -7.84
N ALA A 273 6.95 8.20 -8.11
CA ALA A 273 5.81 8.32 -7.21
C ALA A 273 5.15 6.96 -6.94
N LEU A 274 4.94 6.17 -7.99
CA LEU A 274 4.35 4.83 -7.91
C LEU A 274 5.20 3.82 -7.12
N THR A 275 6.52 3.79 -7.26
CA THR A 275 7.36 2.73 -6.68
C THR A 275 8.07 3.13 -5.39
N GLU A 276 8.36 4.41 -5.20
CA GLU A 276 9.22 4.90 -4.12
C GLU A 276 8.48 5.67 -3.03
N THR A 277 7.24 6.11 -3.28
CA THR A 277 6.44 6.91 -2.33
C THR A 277 5.08 6.28 -2.03
N LEU A 278 4.25 6.88 -1.17
CA LEU A 278 2.84 6.49 -1.00
C LEU A 278 1.88 6.96 -2.13
N TYR A 279 2.32 7.81 -3.05
CA TYR A 279 1.43 8.54 -3.96
C TYR A 279 1.19 7.86 -5.31
N ARG A 280 0.15 8.30 -6.02
CA ARG A 280 -0.22 7.77 -7.35
C ARG A 280 0.52 8.49 -8.49
N PRO A 281 0.64 7.87 -9.68
CA PRO A 281 1.12 8.54 -10.89
C PRO A 281 0.39 9.86 -11.21
N ALA A 282 -0.93 9.92 -10.94
CA ALA A 282 -1.72 11.12 -11.17
C ALA A 282 -1.34 12.27 -10.23
N ASP A 283 -0.98 11.95 -8.98
CA ASP A 283 -0.53 12.94 -8.00
C ASP A 283 0.81 13.58 -8.41
N ALA A 284 1.71 12.81 -9.02
CA ALA A 284 2.96 13.34 -9.59
C ALA A 284 2.68 14.39 -10.68
N VAL A 285 1.73 14.11 -11.59
CA VAL A 285 1.36 15.09 -12.64
C VAL A 285 0.78 16.36 -12.04
N ARG A 286 -0.03 16.25 -10.97
CA ARG A 286 -0.56 17.41 -10.24
C ARG A 286 0.56 18.25 -9.62
N VAL A 287 1.52 17.61 -8.95
CA VAL A 287 2.71 18.29 -8.39
C VAL A 287 3.52 18.99 -9.48
N LEU A 288 3.84 18.29 -10.57
CA LEU A 288 4.67 18.83 -11.65
C LEU A 288 3.99 20.00 -12.37
N THR A 289 2.66 19.93 -12.54
CA THR A 289 1.88 21.03 -13.12
C THR A 289 1.99 22.27 -12.23
N THR A 290 1.82 22.12 -10.92
CA THR A 290 1.98 23.21 -9.96
C THR A 290 3.41 23.76 -9.97
N LEU A 291 4.43 22.90 -9.93
CA LEU A 291 5.84 23.32 -9.97
C LEU A 291 6.19 24.11 -11.24
N ALA A 292 5.70 23.65 -12.40
CA ALA A 292 5.91 24.36 -13.67
C ALA A 292 5.23 25.72 -13.68
N SER A 293 3.98 25.82 -13.18
CA SER A 293 3.26 27.09 -13.08
C SER A 293 3.93 28.10 -12.14
N GLN A 294 4.66 27.61 -11.14
CA GLN A 294 5.42 28.41 -10.18
C GLN A 294 6.84 28.74 -10.65
N GLY A 295 7.26 28.27 -11.83
CA GLY A 295 8.63 28.44 -12.33
C GLY A 295 9.69 27.69 -11.51
N ALA A 296 9.30 26.70 -10.72
CA ALA A 296 10.23 25.89 -9.91
C ALA A 296 10.93 24.79 -10.72
N ILE A 297 10.36 24.45 -11.88
CA ILE A 297 10.93 23.53 -12.87
C ILE A 297 10.77 24.14 -14.27
N SER A 298 11.72 23.84 -15.16
CA SER A 298 11.54 24.01 -16.61
C SER A 298 11.18 22.68 -17.25
N ARG A 299 10.62 22.76 -18.47
CA ARG A 299 10.09 21.61 -19.20
C ARG A 299 10.27 21.74 -20.70
N GLU A 300 10.40 20.59 -21.38
CA GLU A 300 10.40 20.48 -22.82
C GLU A 300 9.32 19.49 -23.28
N PRO A 301 8.34 19.91 -24.10
CA PRO A 301 8.11 21.27 -24.61
C PRO A 301 7.68 22.27 -23.54
N GLU A 302 8.05 23.54 -23.71
CA GLU A 302 7.74 24.64 -22.77
C GLU A 302 6.23 24.87 -22.54
N LYS A 303 5.39 24.50 -23.51
CA LYS A 303 3.94 24.74 -23.52
C LYS A 303 3.14 23.44 -23.70
N GLY A 304 1.84 23.52 -23.42
CA GLY A 304 0.91 22.38 -23.54
C GLY A 304 0.85 21.50 -22.29
N ARG A 305 0.07 20.41 -22.38
CA ARG A 305 -0.13 19.43 -21.30
C ARG A 305 1.15 18.64 -21.04
N LEU A 306 1.44 18.34 -19.79
CA LEU A 306 2.49 17.40 -19.42
C LEU A 306 2.11 16.00 -19.91
N THR A 307 2.90 15.46 -20.85
CA THR A 307 2.76 14.10 -21.35
C THR A 307 3.85 13.22 -20.74
N PRO A 308 3.74 11.89 -20.79
CA PRO A 308 4.80 11.00 -20.29
C PRO A 308 6.19 11.27 -20.91
N ARG A 309 6.24 11.80 -22.14
CA ARG A 309 7.49 12.13 -22.85
C ARG A 309 8.04 13.52 -22.53
N THR A 310 7.25 14.40 -21.89
CA THR A 310 7.71 15.72 -21.50
C THR A 310 8.88 15.56 -20.53
N THR A 311 10.01 16.22 -20.80
CA THR A 311 11.13 16.23 -19.86
C THR A 311 11.05 17.47 -18.99
N VAL A 312 11.52 17.33 -17.75
CA VAL A 312 11.52 18.40 -16.75
C VAL A 312 12.84 18.42 -16.01
N ARG A 313 13.25 19.60 -15.55
CA ARG A 313 14.46 19.80 -14.73
C ARG A 313 14.17 20.82 -13.63
N ALA A 314 14.80 20.67 -12.47
CA ALA A 314 14.71 21.65 -11.41
C ALA A 314 15.36 22.97 -11.85
N GLU A 315 14.68 24.09 -11.62
CA GLU A 315 15.32 25.40 -11.76
C GLU A 315 16.22 25.63 -10.54
N ARG A 316 17.47 26.03 -10.79
CA ARG A 316 18.34 26.44 -9.70
C ARG A 316 17.74 27.70 -9.09
N GLN A 317 17.31 27.62 -7.83
CA GLN A 317 16.97 28.83 -7.09
C GLN A 317 18.19 29.75 -7.13
N ALA A 318 18.09 30.86 -7.84
CA ALA A 318 19.09 31.92 -7.78
C ALA A 318 19.22 32.28 -6.30
N ARG A 319 20.38 32.01 -5.69
CA ARG A 319 20.70 32.51 -4.36
C ARG A 319 20.49 34.01 -4.40
N THR A 320 19.43 34.50 -3.78
CA THR A 320 19.23 35.92 -3.55
C THR A 320 20.36 36.35 -2.62
N ALA A 321 21.46 36.84 -3.20
CA ALA A 321 22.51 37.49 -2.44
C ALA A 321 21.87 38.69 -1.73
N PRO A 322 22.06 38.86 -0.41
CA PRO A 322 21.57 40.06 0.25
C PRO A 322 22.29 41.24 -0.37
N ALA A 323 21.51 42.17 -0.93
CA ALA A 323 22.00 43.43 -1.44
C ALA A 323 22.83 44.10 -0.34
N GLN A 324 24.14 44.19 -0.56
CA GLN A 324 25.02 45.03 0.25
C GLN A 324 24.49 46.46 0.15
N ARG A 325 23.78 46.90 1.19
CA ARG A 325 23.53 48.33 1.41
C ARG A 325 24.88 48.98 1.68
N ARG A 326 25.45 49.58 0.63
CA ARG A 326 26.38 50.69 0.78
C ARG A 326 25.61 51.86 1.41
N ARG A 327 25.99 52.23 2.62
CA ARG A 327 26.17 53.62 3.08
C ARG A 327 26.90 53.61 4.40
#